data_AF-A0A7J8MZ44-F1
#
_entry.id   AF-A0A7J8MZ44-F1
#
_cell.length_a   1.000
_cell.length_b   1.000
_cell.length_c   1.000
_cell.angle_alpha   90.00
_cell.angle_beta   90.00
_cell.angle_gamma   90.00
#
_symmetry.space_group_name_H-M   'P 1'
#
loop_
_entity.id
_entity.type
_entity.pdbx_description
1 polymer ?
#
loop_
_entity_poly.entity_id
_entity_poly.type
_entity_poly.pdbx_seq_one_letter_code
_entity_poly.pdbx_strand_id
1 'polypeptide(L)'
;MQNLSVLNLEGCPVTASCFDTLSVLVSLLYLNLSRCNLSDDGCEKLSKLGNLKVLNLGFNDISDACLIHLKGLTNLESLNLDSCRIGDNGLVHLTGLQNLKCLELSDTEVGSNGLRYLS
;
A
#
# COMPACT_ATOMS: atom_id res chain seq x y z
N MET A 1 13.42 -16.18 -9.35
CA MET A 1 12.08 -15.87 -8.81
C MET A 1 11.35 -14.76 -9.61
N GLN A 2 11.73 -14.48 -10.87
CA GLN A 2 11.13 -13.39 -11.67
C GLN A 2 9.66 -13.61 -12.08
N ASN A 3 9.07 -14.76 -11.75
CA ASN A 3 7.67 -15.09 -12.05
C ASN A 3 6.80 -15.17 -10.78
N LEU A 4 7.32 -14.77 -9.62
CA LEU A 4 6.52 -14.76 -8.39
C LEU A 4 5.42 -13.70 -8.53
N SER A 5 4.17 -14.15 -8.51
CA SER A 5 2.98 -13.30 -8.68
C SER A 5 2.25 -13.02 -7.37
N VAL A 6 2.38 -13.91 -6.39
CA VAL A 6 1.72 -13.82 -5.09
C VAL A 6 2.77 -13.96 -4.00
N LEU A 7 2.83 -12.99 -3.09
CA LEU A 7 3.64 -13.06 -1.90
C LEU A 7 2.81 -12.62 -0.69
N ASN A 8 2.71 -13.52 0.29
CA ASN A 8 2.09 -13.23 1.58
C ASN A 8 3.15 -13.29 2.68
N LEU A 9 3.34 -12.18 3.38
CA LEU A 9 4.25 -12.01 4.52
C LEU A 9 3.49 -11.57 5.77
N GLU A 10 2.17 -11.72 5.81
CA GLU A 10 1.35 -11.33 6.95
C GLU A 10 1.92 -11.85 8.28
N GLY A 11 2.08 -10.94 9.24
CA GLY A 11 2.60 -11.28 10.57
C GLY A 11 4.07 -11.71 10.61
N CYS A 12 4.78 -11.67 9.48
CA CYS A 12 6.20 -12.00 9.45
C CYS A 12 7.02 -10.87 10.08
N PRO A 13 8.10 -11.20 10.83
CA PRO A 13 8.99 -10.22 11.45
C PRO A 13 9.96 -9.63 10.41
N VAL A 14 9.42 -9.01 9.36
CA VAL A 14 10.20 -8.29 8.35
C VAL A 14 10.50 -6.87 8.84
N THR A 15 11.61 -6.31 8.37
CA THR A 15 12.02 -4.93 8.66
C THR A 15 11.88 -4.08 7.39
N ALA A 16 12.04 -2.76 7.51
CA ALA A 16 12.06 -1.84 6.36
C ALA A 16 13.00 -2.28 5.22
N SER A 17 14.08 -3.01 5.51
CA SER A 17 14.97 -3.56 4.47
C SER A 17 14.32 -4.61 3.57
N CYS A 18 13.13 -5.13 3.91
CA CYS A 18 12.41 -6.04 3.01
C CYS A 18 12.06 -5.35 1.69
N PHE A 19 11.84 -4.04 1.69
CA PHE A 19 11.47 -3.27 0.50
C PHE A 19 12.54 -3.31 -0.60
N ASP A 20 13.83 -3.43 -0.26
CA ASP A 20 14.89 -3.61 -1.25
C ASP A 20 14.73 -4.91 -2.03
N THR A 21 14.42 -6.00 -1.32
CA THR A 21 14.19 -7.32 -1.93
C THR A 21 12.86 -7.35 -2.69
N LEU A 22 11.81 -6.72 -2.15
CA LEU A 22 10.51 -6.66 -2.82
C LEU A 22 10.60 -5.88 -4.13
N SER A 23 11.40 -4.81 -4.18
CA SER A 23 11.51 -3.91 -5.34
C SER A 23 11.93 -4.59 -6.66
N VAL A 24 12.61 -5.73 -6.57
CA VAL A 24 13.04 -6.51 -7.75
C VAL A 24 12.01 -7.56 -8.18
N LEU A 25 10.96 -7.80 -7.40
CA LEU A 25 9.88 -8.74 -7.68
C LEU A 25 8.76 -8.08 -8.51
N VAL A 26 9.15 -7.48 -9.63
CA VAL A 26 8.27 -6.63 -10.46
C VAL A 26 7.08 -7.37 -11.10
N SER A 27 7.07 -8.70 -11.05
CA SER A 27 5.97 -9.54 -11.55
C SER A 27 4.88 -9.81 -10.51
N LEU A 28 5.01 -9.27 -9.29
CA LEU A 28 3.99 -9.40 -8.25
C LEU A 28 2.67 -8.75 -8.69
N LEU A 29 1.59 -9.50 -8.49
CA LEU A 29 0.20 -9.09 -8.64
C LEU A 29 -0.48 -8.94 -7.27
N TYR A 30 -0.04 -9.73 -6.28
CA TYR A 30 -0.56 -9.71 -4.92
C TYR A 30 0.61 -9.63 -3.93
N LEU A 31 0.54 -8.64 -3.04
CA LEU A 31 1.48 -8.46 -1.95
C LEU A 31 0.72 -8.19 -0.65
N ASN A 32 0.91 -9.06 0.35
CA ASN A 32 0.40 -8.86 1.70
C ASN A 32 1.57 -8.65 2.67
N LEU A 33 1.63 -7.47 3.27
CA LEU A 33 2.59 -7.02 4.27
C LEU A 33 1.89 -6.60 5.58
N SER A 34 0.66 -7.06 5.79
CA SER A 34 -0.10 -6.68 6.99
C SER A 34 0.52 -7.25 8.26
N ARG A 35 0.39 -6.52 9.38
CA ARG A 35 0.89 -6.96 10.70
C ARG A 35 2.41 -7.22 10.73
N CYS A 36 3.19 -6.49 9.94
CA CYS A 36 4.64 -6.64 9.85
C CYS A 36 5.43 -5.64 10.70
N ASN A 37 4.74 -4.75 11.43
CA ASN A 37 5.35 -3.66 12.20
C ASN A 37 6.22 -2.73 11.33
N LEU A 38 5.74 -2.45 10.11
CA LEU A 38 6.40 -1.55 9.15
C LEU A 38 6.05 -0.09 9.44
N SER A 39 6.99 0.82 9.17
CA SER A 39 6.78 2.26 9.08
C SER A 39 6.86 2.72 7.62
N ASP A 40 6.83 4.03 7.37
CA ASP A 40 7.01 4.60 6.03
C ASP A 40 8.42 4.35 5.43
N ASP A 41 9.38 3.91 6.25
CA ASP A 41 10.77 3.68 5.84
C ASP A 41 10.85 2.64 4.70
N GLY A 42 11.31 3.07 3.53
CA GLY A 42 11.46 2.21 2.35
C GLY A 42 10.21 2.11 1.46
N CYS A 43 9.09 2.75 1.83
CA CYS A 43 7.86 2.77 1.02
C CYS A 43 8.10 3.27 -0.41
N GLU A 44 9.11 4.10 -0.66
CA GLU A 44 9.42 4.61 -2.00
C GLU A 44 9.74 3.50 -3.01
N LYS A 45 10.14 2.32 -2.53
CA LYS A 45 10.40 1.14 -3.36
C LYS A 45 9.13 0.47 -3.87
N LEU A 46 7.98 0.65 -3.20
CA LEU A 46 6.70 0.10 -3.65
C LEU A 46 6.32 0.62 -5.04
N SER A 47 6.80 1.82 -5.41
CA SER A 47 6.57 2.41 -6.73
C SER A 47 7.15 1.57 -7.90
N LYS A 48 8.01 0.59 -7.61
CA LYS A 48 8.57 -0.33 -8.61
C LYS A 48 7.62 -1.48 -8.97
N LEU A 49 6.60 -1.73 -8.14
CA LEU A 49 5.70 -2.86 -8.27
C LEU A 49 4.48 -2.51 -9.14
N GLY A 50 4.71 -1.92 -10.31
CA GLY A 50 3.66 -1.35 -11.17
C GLY A 50 2.61 -2.35 -11.68
N ASN A 51 2.85 -3.66 -11.55
CA ASN A 51 1.91 -4.72 -11.91
C ASN A 51 0.97 -5.13 -10.76
N LEU A 52 1.15 -4.58 -9.55
CA LEU A 52 0.32 -4.94 -8.41
C LEU A 52 -1.15 -4.64 -8.66
N LYS A 53 -1.98 -5.62 -8.32
CA LYS A 53 -3.44 -5.54 -8.29
C LYS A 53 -3.97 -5.50 -6.86
N VAL A 54 -3.27 -6.15 -5.93
CA VAL A 54 -3.66 -6.20 -4.53
C VAL A 54 -2.46 -5.86 -3.66
N LEU A 55 -2.63 -4.85 -2.80
CA LEU A 55 -1.65 -4.45 -1.80
C LEU A 55 -2.34 -4.36 -0.44
N ASN A 56 -1.85 -5.14 0.51
CA ASN A 56 -2.30 -5.06 1.90
C ASN A 56 -1.16 -4.54 2.78
N LEU A 57 -1.36 -3.35 3.35
CA LEU A 57 -0.46 -2.69 4.29
C LEU A 57 -1.09 -2.54 5.69
N GLY A 58 -2.28 -3.09 5.92
CA GLY A 58 -3.02 -2.88 7.17
C GLY A 58 -2.27 -3.36 8.41
N PHE A 59 -2.64 -2.80 9.57
CA PHE A 59 -2.03 -3.08 10.87
C PHE A 59 -0.52 -2.82 10.89
N ASN A 60 -0.08 -1.73 10.28
CA ASN A 60 1.30 -1.23 10.33
C ASN A 60 1.31 0.26 10.74
N ASP A 61 2.49 0.78 11.05
CA ASP A 61 2.71 2.18 11.43
C ASP A 61 2.87 3.10 10.19
N ILE A 62 2.04 2.88 9.17
CA ILE A 62 2.06 3.61 7.90
C ILE A 62 1.28 4.92 8.02
N SER A 63 1.80 6.00 7.42
CA SER A 63 1.16 7.32 7.37
C SER A 63 0.89 7.79 5.94
N ASP A 64 0.31 8.98 5.81
CA ASP A 64 0.10 9.69 4.53
C ASP A 64 1.37 9.75 3.67
N ALA A 65 2.56 9.78 4.28
CA ALA A 65 3.83 9.85 3.56
C ALA A 65 4.07 8.65 2.63
N CYS A 66 3.68 7.44 3.05
CA CYS A 66 3.81 6.25 2.20
C CYS A 66 2.92 6.33 0.95
N LEU A 67 1.73 6.96 1.04
CA LEU A 67 0.77 7.01 -0.07
C LEU A 67 1.28 7.77 -1.29
N ILE A 68 2.20 8.72 -1.12
CA ILE A 68 2.88 9.45 -2.22
C ILE A 68 3.50 8.46 -3.22
N HIS A 69 3.99 7.32 -2.73
CA HIS A 69 4.69 6.32 -3.52
C HIS A 69 3.75 5.33 -4.22
N LEU A 70 2.47 5.30 -3.84
CA LEU A 70 1.46 4.43 -4.44
C LEU A 70 0.83 5.05 -5.69
N LYS A 71 0.94 6.38 -5.90
CA LYS A 71 0.28 7.10 -7.00
C LYS A 71 0.49 6.51 -8.41
N GLY A 72 1.60 5.80 -8.61
CA GLY A 72 1.97 5.17 -9.89
C GLY A 72 1.49 3.73 -10.06
N LEU A 73 0.88 3.13 -9.04
CA LEU A 73 0.38 1.76 -9.07
C LEU A 73 -1.00 1.70 -9.73
N THR A 74 -1.10 2.20 -10.96
CA THR A 74 -2.38 2.39 -11.66
C THR A 74 -3.13 1.09 -11.96
N ASN A 75 -2.49 -0.08 -11.80
CA ASN A 75 -3.12 -1.40 -11.92
C ASN A 75 -3.78 -1.89 -10.62
N LEU A 76 -3.64 -1.14 -9.52
CA LEU A 76 -4.16 -1.54 -8.22
C LEU A 76 -5.68 -1.60 -8.24
N GLU A 77 -6.24 -2.75 -7.85
CA GLU A 77 -7.66 -3.02 -7.77
C GLU A 77 -8.16 -3.09 -6.32
N SER A 78 -7.28 -3.46 -5.39
CA SER A 78 -7.56 -3.50 -3.95
C SER A 78 -6.38 -2.97 -3.13
N LEU A 79 -6.69 -2.05 -2.22
CA LEU A 79 -5.76 -1.47 -1.26
C LEU A 79 -6.34 -1.58 0.15
N ASN A 80 -5.64 -2.23 1.06
CA ASN A 80 -6.00 -2.27 2.48
C ASN A 80 -4.99 -1.44 3.30
N LEU A 81 -5.52 -0.46 4.02
CA LEU A 81 -4.82 0.45 4.93
C LEU A 81 -5.47 0.45 6.33
N ASP A 82 -6.17 -0.62 6.70
CA ASP A 82 -6.84 -0.74 8.00
C ASP A 82 -5.83 -0.55 9.13
N SER A 83 -6.23 0.14 10.20
CA SER A 83 -5.39 0.39 11.38
C SER A 83 -4.04 1.04 11.05
N CYS A 84 -3.99 1.91 10.03
CA CYS A 84 -2.86 2.78 9.71
C CYS A 84 -3.17 4.25 10.07
N ARG A 85 -2.13 5.09 10.15
CA ARG A 85 -2.24 6.53 10.48
C ARG A 85 -2.52 7.38 9.24
N ILE A 86 -3.56 7.02 8.50
CA ILE A 86 -3.96 7.71 7.26
C ILE A 86 -4.98 8.80 7.59
N GLY A 87 -4.72 10.02 7.16
CA GLY A 87 -5.60 11.17 7.33
C GLY A 87 -6.24 11.63 6.01
N ASP A 88 -7.08 12.66 6.11
CA ASP A 88 -7.79 13.25 4.96
C ASP A 88 -6.85 13.66 3.81
N ASN A 89 -5.66 14.17 4.15
CA ASN A 89 -4.71 14.69 3.18
C ASN A 89 -4.03 13.57 2.39
N GLY A 90 -3.80 12.41 3.00
CA GLY A 90 -3.19 11.26 2.33
C GLY A 90 -3.99 10.76 1.13
N LEU A 91 -5.32 10.85 1.19
CA LEU A 91 -6.21 10.38 0.13
C LEU A 91 -6.02 11.11 -1.21
N VAL A 92 -5.45 12.33 -1.22
CA VAL A 92 -5.12 13.04 -2.47
C VAL A 92 -4.19 12.23 -3.37
N HIS A 93 -3.34 11.38 -2.78
CA HIS A 93 -2.37 10.56 -3.50
C HIS A 93 -2.99 9.31 -4.16
N LEU A 94 -4.24 8.97 -3.82
CA LEU A 94 -4.95 7.82 -4.38
C LEU A 94 -5.81 8.20 -5.60
N THR A 95 -5.99 9.49 -5.89
CA THR A 95 -6.84 10.01 -6.99
C THR A 95 -6.44 9.51 -8.38
N GLY A 96 -5.19 9.08 -8.56
CA GLY A 96 -4.69 8.49 -9.81
C GLY A 96 -4.96 6.99 -9.97
N LEU A 97 -5.46 6.29 -8.95
CA LEU A 97 -5.68 4.84 -8.95
C LEU A 97 -7.01 4.46 -9.61
N GLN A 98 -7.12 4.73 -10.90
CA GLN A 98 -8.38 4.60 -11.66
C GLN A 98 -8.98 3.19 -11.71
N ASN A 99 -8.19 2.15 -11.42
CA ASN A 99 -8.64 0.75 -11.38
C ASN A 99 -9.04 0.28 -9.97
N LEU A 100 -8.91 1.14 -8.95
CA LEU A 100 -9.17 0.78 -7.57
C LEU A 100 -10.68 0.52 -7.35
N LYS A 101 -11.01 -0.67 -6.86
CA LYS A 101 -12.39 -1.13 -6.62
C LYS A 101 -12.68 -1.34 -5.14
N CYS A 102 -11.64 -1.61 -4.35
CA CYS A 102 -11.73 -1.86 -2.92
C CYS A 102 -10.66 -1.03 -2.20
N LEU A 103 -11.09 -0.18 -1.28
CA LEU A 103 -10.24 0.64 -0.42
C LEU A 103 -10.72 0.46 1.02
N GLU A 104 -9.92 -0.24 1.82
CA GLU A 104 -10.22 -0.47 3.25
C GLU A 104 -9.45 0.55 4.09
N LEU A 105 -10.18 1.31 4.91
CA LEU A 105 -9.70 2.44 5.72
C LEU A 105 -10.20 2.35 7.18
N SER A 106 -10.58 1.15 7.63
CA SER A 106 -11.09 0.96 8.99
C SER A 106 -10.02 1.34 10.02
N ASP A 107 -10.41 1.96 11.13
CA ASP A 107 -9.47 2.39 12.19
C ASP A 107 -8.35 3.31 11.69
N THR A 108 -8.65 4.20 10.73
CA THR A 108 -7.76 5.30 10.28
C THR A 108 -8.24 6.66 10.81
N GLU A 109 -7.52 7.73 10.48
CA GLU A 109 -7.84 9.13 10.83
C GLU A 109 -8.61 9.87 9.72
N VAL A 110 -9.10 9.15 8.70
CA VAL A 110 -9.89 9.72 7.60
C VAL A 110 -11.24 10.22 8.12
N GLY A 111 -11.54 11.49 7.87
CA GLY A 111 -12.81 12.14 8.15
C GLY A 111 -13.63 12.42 6.89
N SER A 112 -14.76 13.11 7.07
CA SER A 112 -15.65 13.46 5.95
C SER A 112 -14.98 14.36 4.89
N ASN A 113 -13.94 15.11 5.27
CA ASN A 113 -13.23 15.96 4.34
C ASN A 113 -12.44 15.14 3.31
N GLY A 114 -11.83 14.02 3.70
CA GLY A 114 -11.03 13.18 2.82
C GLY A 114 -11.83 12.53 1.69
N LEU A 115 -13.13 12.29 1.90
CA LEU A 115 -14.01 11.67 0.89
C LEU A 115 -14.10 12.47 -0.42
N ARG A 116 -13.79 13.77 -0.40
CA ARG A 116 -13.73 14.61 -1.62
C ARG A 116 -12.70 14.13 -2.63
N TYR A 117 -11.72 13.33 -2.21
CA TYR A 117 -10.69 12.76 -3.08
C TYR A 117 -11.09 11.40 -3.67
N LEU A 118 -12.23 10.84 -3.27
CA LEU A 118 -12.75 9.54 -3.73
C LEU A 118 -13.93 9.67 -4.70
N SER A 119 -14.41 10.89 -4.94
CA SER A 119 -15.54 11.21 -5.82
C SER A 119 -15.12 11.51 -7.25
#